data_AF-A0A2V8KMS5-F1
#
_entry.id   AF-A0A2V8KMS5-F1
#
_cell.length_a   1.000
_cell.length_b   1.000
_cell.length_c   1.000
_cell.angle_alpha   90.00
_cell.angle_beta   90.00
_cell.angle_gamma   90.00
#
_symmetry.space_group_name_H-M   'P 1'
#
loop_
_entity.id
_entity.type
_entity.pdbx_description
1 polymer ?
#
loop_
_entity_poly.entity_id
_entity_poly.type
_entity_poly.pdbx_seq_one_letter_code
_entity_poly.pdbx_strand_id
1 'polypeptide(L)' 'MAKDVNAPKVGEEAPDFTLKSHLDGEVTLSSFKGKKNVVLAFYPLAFTPV' A
#
# COMPACT_ATOMS: atom_id res chain seq x y z
N MET A 1 -16.33 18.72 -0.38
CA MET A 1 -16.56 17.60 -1.30
C MET A 1 -15.41 16.62 -1.14
N ALA A 2 -15.44 15.73 -0.15
CA ALA A 2 -14.47 14.64 -0.10
C ALA A 2 -14.82 13.68 -1.25
N LYS A 3 -13.88 13.45 -2.17
CA LYS A 3 -14.05 12.44 -3.23
C LYS A 3 -14.39 11.12 -2.56
N ASP A 4 -15.34 10.37 -3.12
CA ASP A 4 -15.63 8.99 -2.72
C ASP A 4 -14.33 8.18 -2.76
N VAL A 5 -13.69 8.04 -1.60
CA VAL A 5 -12.55 7.14 -1.44
C VAL A 5 -13.14 5.77 -1.23
N ASN A 6 -13.17 4.97 -2.29
CA ASN A 6 -13.54 3.55 -2.21
C ASN A 6 -12.44 2.78 -1.47
N ALA A 7 -12.33 3.02 -0.16
CA ALA A 7 -11.36 2.39 0.72
C ALA A 7 -11.79 0.93 0.97
N PRO A 8 -10.85 -0.04 0.89
CA PRO A 8 -11.15 -1.43 1.19
C PRO A 8 -11.69 -1.59 2.61
N LYS A 9 -12.65 -2.50 2.78
CA LYS A 9 -13.20 -2.85 4.10
C LYS A 9 -12.45 -4.03 4.71
N VAL A 10 -12.54 -4.16 6.03
CA VAL A 10 -11.97 -5.32 6.73
C VAL A 10 -12.62 -6.61 6.23
N GLY A 11 -11.79 -7.60 5.90
CA GLY A 11 -12.23 -8.89 5.36
C GLY A 11 -12.30 -8.94 3.84
N GLU A 12 -12.26 -7.80 3.15
CA GLU A 12 -12.09 -7.77 1.70
C GLU A 12 -10.65 -8.12 1.33
N GLU A 13 -10.49 -8.72 0.15
CA GLU A 13 -9.16 -8.95 -0.40
C GLU A 13 -8.47 -7.61 -0.67
N ALA A 14 -7.24 -7.46 -0.19
CA ALA A 14 -6.46 -6.24 -0.41
C ALA A 14 -6.20 -6.05 -1.92
N PRO A 15 -6.44 -4.85 -2.48
CA PRO A 15 -6.14 -4.57 -3.88
C PRO A 15 -4.66 -4.78 -4.18
N ASP A 16 -4.36 -5.61 -5.18
CA ASP A 16 -2.98 -5.86 -5.57
C ASP A 16 -2.39 -4.68 -6.33
N PHE A 17 -1.09 -4.47 -6.18
CA PHE A 17 -0.34 -3.46 -6.91
C PHE A 17 1.12 -3.86 -7.02
N THR A 18 1.77 -3.32 -8.05
CA THR A 18 3.21 -3.36 -8.23
C THR A 18 3.72 -1.92 -8.33
N LEU A 19 4.63 -1.54 -7.44
CA LEU A 19 5.20 -0.18 -7.39
C LEU A 19 6.72 -0.23 -7.35
N LYS A 20 7.35 0.84 -7.85
CA LYS A 20 8.80 1.01 -7.76
C LYS A 20 9.23 1.27 -6.33
N SER A 21 10.33 0.65 -5.93
CA SER A 21 10.99 0.87 -4.64
C SER A 21 12.06 1.96 -4.75
N HIS A 22 12.43 2.55 -3.60
CA HIS A 22 13.59 3.43 -3.49
C HIS A 22 14.93 2.68 -3.49
N LEU A 23 14.90 1.34 -3.34
CA LEU A 23 16.07 0.46 -3.37
C LEU A 23 16.33 -0.13 -4.77
N ASP A 24 15.80 0.53 -5.80
CA ASP A 24 15.65 -0.01 -7.16
C ASP A 24 14.76 -1.28 -7.23
N GLY A 25 14.21 -1.53 -8.41
CA GLY A 25 13.26 -2.64 -8.64
C GLY A 25 11.81 -2.37 -8.25
N GLU A 26 10.99 -3.42 -8.34
CA GLU A 26 9.54 -3.36 -8.12
C GLU A 26 9.12 -4.27 -6.96
N VAL A 27 8.07 -3.85 -6.25
CA VAL A 27 7.46 -4.60 -5.15
C VAL A 27 6.00 -4.86 -5.50
N THR A 28 5.62 -6.13 -5.54
CA THR A 28 4.23 -6.59 -5.74
C THR A 28 3.63 -7.05 -4.42
N LEU A 29 2.47 -6.51 -4.04
CA LEU A 29 1.83 -6.84 -2.75
C LEU A 29 1.49 -8.33 -2.64
N SER A 30 0.90 -8.93 -3.68
CA SER A 30 0.51 -10.35 -3.68
C SER A 30 1.68 -11.31 -3.52
N SER A 31 2.92 -10.89 -3.78
CA SER A 31 4.13 -11.72 -3.59
C SER A 31 4.35 -12.17 -2.14
N PHE A 32 3.80 -11.43 -1.17
CA PHE A 32 3.86 -11.71 0.26
C PHE A 32 2.69 -12.56 0.78
N LYS A 33 1.63 -12.73 -0.01
CA LYS A 33 0.41 -13.46 0.40
C LYS A 33 0.75 -14.88 0.85
N GLY A 34 0.29 -15.25 2.04
CA GLY A 34 0.56 -16.57 2.65
C GLY A 34 1.97 -16.77 3.20
N LYS A 35 2.87 -15.79 3.08
CA LYS A 35 4.26 -15.87 3.57
C LYS A 35 4.50 -15.00 4.80
N LYS A 36 3.97 -13.77 4.80
CA LYS A 36 4.17 -12.77 5.86
C LYS A 36 2.95 -11.87 5.99
N ASN A 37 2.74 -11.33 7.19
CA ASN A 37 1.82 -10.21 7.39
C ASN A 37 2.43 -8.92 6.83
N VAL A 38 1.60 -8.04 6.28
CA VAL A 38 2.01 -6.78 5.64
C VAL A 38 1.23 -5.62 6.24
N VAL A 39 1.93 -4.53 6.57
CA VAL A 39 1.34 -3.25 6.99
C VAL A 39 1.63 -2.21 5.90
N LEU A 40 0.60 -1.49 5.47
CA LEU A 40 0.72 -0.40 4.49
C LEU A 40 0.57 0.95 5.20
N ALA A 41 1.55 1.83 5.02
CA ALA A 41 1.53 3.19 5.53
C ALA A 41 1.58 4.18 4.36
N PHE A 42 0.50 4.96 4.19
CA PHE A 42 0.42 6.00 3.18
C PHE A 42 0.69 7.35 3.84
N TYR A 43 1.65 8.11 3.32
CA TYR A 43 1.98 9.44 3.82
C TYR A 43 2.18 10.42 2.64
N PRO A 44 1.91 11.73 2.83
CA PRO A 44 1.80 12.65 1.69
C PRO A 44 3.14 13.01 1.04
N LEU A 45 4.17 13.25 1.84
CA LEU A 45 5.48 13.73 1.37
C LEU A 45 6.60 13.28 2.30
N ALA A 46 7.78 13.05 1.74
CA ALA A 46 8.99 12.81 2.52
C ALA A 46 9.54 14.12 3.11
N PHE A 47 10.25 14.02 4.25
CA PHE A 47 10.97 15.13 4.89
C PHE A 47 10.11 16.32 5.35
N THR A 48 8.84 16.10 5.70
CA THR A 48 7.96 17.11 6.31
C THR A 48 7.71 16.84 7.79
N PRO A 49 7.53 17.87 8.64
CA PRO A 49 7.04 17.68 10.01
C PRO A 49 5.69 16.95 10.03
N VAL A 50 5.41 16.32 11.17
CA VAL A 50 4.09 15.77 11.51
C VAL A 50 3.21 16.82 12.19
#